data_AF-A0A143C3G3-F1
#
_entry.id   AF-A0A143C3G3-F1
#
_cell.length_a   1.000
_cell.length_b   1.000
_cell.length_c   1.000
_cell.angle_alpha   90.00
_cell.angle_beta   90.00
_cell.angle_gamma   90.00
#
_symmetry.space_group_name_H-M   'P 1'
#
loop_
_entity.id
_entity.type
_entity.pdbx_description
1 polymer ?
#
loop_
_entity_poly.entity_id
_entity_poly.type
_entity_poly.pdbx_seq_one_letter_code
_entity_poly.pdbx_strand_id
1 'polypeptide(L)'
;MADLTDAELDQLIDAIGLKRPRGGSKYKPIAHGTYRGARQHRYRKEPLCDPCRLAENAYQAGMKQKARERKRAREQARAASSTS
;
A
#
# COMPACT_ATOMS: atom_id res chain seq x y z
N MET A 1 12.54 -20.95 27.11
CA MET A 1 12.94 -19.56 26.80
C MET A 1 11.76 -18.69 27.20
N ALA A 2 11.95 -17.66 28.02
CA ALA A 2 10.84 -16.78 28.38
C ALA A 2 10.45 -15.95 27.15
N ASP A 3 9.21 -16.10 26.69
CA ASP A 3 8.67 -15.28 25.61
C ASP A 3 8.37 -13.90 26.18
N LEU A 4 9.25 -12.94 25.89
CA LEU A 4 9.05 -11.52 26.19
C LEU A 4 7.82 -11.03 25.42
N THR A 5 6.93 -10.31 26.11
CA THR A 5 5.81 -9.63 25.46
C THR A 5 6.32 -8.48 24.60
N ASP A 6 5.54 -8.08 23.58
CA ASP A 6 5.88 -6.94 22.70
C ASP A 6 6.14 -5.64 23.50
N ALA A 7 5.43 -5.47 24.63
CA ALA A 7 5.58 -4.32 25.50
C ALA A 7 6.91 -4.33 26.28
N GLU A 8 7.35 -5.50 26.76
CA GLU A 8 8.62 -5.65 27.47
C GLU A 8 9.80 -5.52 26.51
N LEU A 9 9.66 -6.04 25.29
CA LEU A 9 10.65 -5.86 24.23
C LEU A 9 10.82 -4.37 23.87
N ASP A 10 9.70 -3.62 23.77
CA ASP A 10 9.73 -2.18 23.54
C ASP A 10 10.46 -1.42 24.67
N GLN A 11 10.21 -1.78 25.93
CA GLN A 11 10.88 -1.18 27.09
C GLN A 11 12.40 -1.40 27.05
N LEU A 12 12.82 -2.61 26.69
CA LEU A 12 14.24 -2.94 26.58
C LEU A 12 14.92 -2.16 25.47
N ILE A 13 14.30 -2.05 24.28
CA ILE A 13 14.84 -1.27 23.16
C ILE A 13 15.04 0.20 23.53
N ASP A 14 14.08 0.79 24.24
CA ASP A 14 14.18 2.17 24.71
C ASP A 14 15.28 2.33 25.77
N ALA A 15 15.39 1.39 26.72
CA ALA A 15 16.38 1.42 27.80
C ALA A 15 17.83 1.35 27.31
N ILE A 16 18.09 0.58 26.26
CA ILE A 16 19.43 0.42 25.65
C ILE A 16 19.71 1.44 24.53
N GLY A 17 18.78 2.37 24.28
CA GLY A 17 18.93 3.43 23.28
C GLY A 17 19.04 2.90 21.84
N LEU A 18 18.57 1.68 21.57
CA LEU A 18 18.61 1.12 20.22
C LEU A 18 17.60 1.81 19.32
N LYS A 19 18.01 2.06 18.08
CA LYS A 19 17.11 2.57 17.05
C LYS A 19 16.03 1.52 16.79
N ARG A 20 14.77 1.87 17.08
CA ARG A 20 13.61 1.00 16.86
C ARG A 20 13.64 0.44 15.43
N PRO A 21 13.47 -0.88 15.25
CA PRO A 21 13.38 -1.47 13.92
C PRO A 21 12.18 -0.87 13.18
N ARG A 22 12.33 -0.66 11.87
CA ARG A 22 11.20 -0.19 11.06
C ARG A 22 10.12 -1.27 11.08
N GLY A 23 8.99 -0.96 11.71
CA GLY A 23 7.85 -1.89 11.84
C GLY A 23 7.64 -2.51 13.23
N GLY A 24 8.06 -1.85 14.32
CA GLY A 24 7.69 -2.27 15.68
C GLY A 24 6.17 -2.25 15.96
N SER A 25 5.77 -2.92 17.05
CA SER A 25 4.43 -3.18 17.62
C SER A 25 3.36 -2.07 17.49
N LYS A 26 3.76 -0.81 17.31
CA LYS A 26 2.91 0.37 17.05
C LYS A 26 2.50 0.53 15.60
N TYR A 27 2.14 -0.56 14.95
CA TYR A 27 1.55 -0.50 13.61
C TYR A 27 0.29 0.36 13.64
N LYS A 28 0.31 1.50 12.93
CA LYS A 28 -0.85 2.39 12.85
C LYS A 28 -2.12 1.59 12.49
N PRO A 29 -3.29 1.91 13.07
CA PRO A 29 -4.55 1.30 12.67
C PRO A 29 -4.73 1.38 11.14
N ILE A 30 -5.35 0.36 10.56
CA ILE A 30 -5.62 0.35 9.12
C ILE A 30 -6.72 1.36 8.81
N ALA A 31 -6.45 2.28 7.88
CA ALA A 31 -7.46 3.21 7.39
C ALA A 31 -8.39 2.51 6.39
N HIS A 32 -9.48 1.93 6.89
CA HIS A 32 -10.46 1.18 6.08
C HIS A 32 -11.16 2.05 5.04
N GLY A 33 -11.67 1.42 3.97
CA GLY A 33 -12.38 2.13 2.89
C GLY A 33 -11.45 2.90 1.93
N THR A 34 -10.14 2.67 2.01
CA THR A 34 -9.15 3.36 1.16
C THR A 34 -8.25 2.37 0.44
N TYR A 35 -7.71 2.77 -0.72
CA TYR A 35 -6.68 1.98 -1.42
C TYR A 35 -5.45 1.74 -0.54
N ARG A 36 -5.04 2.72 0.27
CA ARG A 36 -3.93 2.56 1.22
C ARG A 36 -4.23 1.52 2.29
N GLY A 37 -5.46 1.50 2.81
CA GLY A 37 -5.94 0.46 3.72
C GLY A 37 -5.87 -0.94 3.10
N ALA A 38 -6.31 -1.09 1.84
CA ALA A 38 -6.21 -2.36 1.12
C ALA A 38 -4.76 -2.85 0.94
N ARG A 39 -3.84 -1.93 0.65
CA ARG A 39 -2.40 -2.23 0.56
C ARG A 39 -1.83 -2.66 1.91
N GLN A 40 -2.30 -2.06 3.00
CA GLN A 40 -1.88 -2.37 4.35
C GLN A 40 -2.36 -3.76 4.80
N HIS A 41 -3.61 -4.12 4.49
CA HIS A 41 -4.13 -5.50 4.65
C HIS A 41 -3.20 -6.52 3.98
N ARG A 42 -2.85 -6.30 2.70
CA ARG A 42 -1.95 -7.18 1.94
C ARG A 42 -0.54 -7.26 2.53
N TYR A 43 0.00 -6.11 2.95
CA TYR A 43 1.33 -6.05 3.56
C TYR A 43 1.38 -6.83 4.87
N ARG A 44 0.32 -6.73 5.68
CA ARG A 44 0.18 -7.46 6.96
C ARG A 44 -0.34 -8.88 6.81
N LYS A 45 -0.70 -9.29 5.58
CA LYS A 45 -1.35 -10.58 5.27
C LYS A 45 -2.65 -10.79 6.07
N GLU A 46 -3.36 -9.70 6.39
CA GLU A 46 -4.67 -9.73 7.02
C GLU A 46 -5.79 -9.90 5.98
N PRO A 47 -6.94 -10.50 6.35
CA PRO A 47 -8.09 -10.61 5.46
C PRO A 47 -8.59 -9.25 4.97
N LEU A 48 -8.64 -9.09 3.65
CA LEU A 48 -9.07 -7.84 3.04
C LEU A 48 -10.58 -7.63 3.23
N CYS A 49 -10.96 -6.65 4.05
CA CYS A 49 -12.37 -6.27 4.22
C CYS A 49 -12.98 -5.64 2.96
N ASP A 50 -14.31 -5.71 2.84
CA ASP A 50 -15.05 -5.22 1.68
C ASP A 50 -14.84 -3.73 1.35
N PRO A 51 -14.87 -2.80 2.32
CA PRO A 51 -14.63 -1.39 2.02
C PRO A 51 -13.26 -1.15 1.37
N CYS A 52 -12.23 -1.85 1.84
CA CYS A 52 -10.88 -1.76 1.27
C CYS A 52 -10.82 -2.40 -0.13
N ARG A 53 -11.49 -3.54 -0.33
CA ARG A 53 -11.58 -4.22 -1.63
C ARG A 53 -12.23 -3.32 -2.68
N LEU A 54 -13.35 -2.68 -2.34
CA LEU A 54 -14.06 -1.75 -3.24
C LEU A 54 -13.18 -0.53 -3.58
N ALA A 55 -12.52 0.06 -2.58
CA ALA A 55 -11.63 1.19 -2.80
C ALA A 55 -10.44 0.85 -3.70
N GLU A 56 -9.86 -0.35 -3.53
CA GLU A 56 -8.80 -0.83 -4.42
C GLU A 56 -9.29 -1.06 -5.84
N ASN A 57 -10.48 -1.66 -6.02
CA ASN A 57 -11.07 -1.86 -7.33
C ASN A 57 -11.31 -0.53 -8.06
N ALA A 58 -11.85 0.47 -7.36
CA ALA A 58 -12.08 1.81 -7.92
C ALA A 58 -10.78 2.47 -8.36
N TYR A 59 -9.74 2.40 -7.52
CA TYR A 59 -8.40 2.92 -7.86
C TYR A 59 -7.83 2.22 -9.11
N GLN A 60 -7.90 0.90 -9.18
CA GLN A 60 -7.39 0.13 -10.30
C GLN A 60 -8.15 0.41 -11.61
N ALA A 61 -9.47 0.60 -11.53
CA ALA A 61 -10.27 0.98 -12.70
C ALA A 61 -9.80 2.32 -13.28
N GLY A 62 -9.58 3.33 -12.43
CA GLY A 62 -9.06 4.63 -12.85
C GLY A 62 -7.66 4.55 -13.47
N MET A 63 -6.77 3.72 -12.90
CA MET A 63 -5.43 3.51 -13.48
C MET A 63 -5.48 2.85 -14.86
N LYS A 64 -6.41 1.89 -15.06
CA LYS A 64 -6.63 1.26 -16.38
C LYS A 64 -7.16 2.24 -17.41
N GLN A 65 -8.07 3.14 -17.03
CA GLN A 65 -8.56 4.19 -17.93
C GLN A 65 -7.43 5.11 -18.38
N LYS A 66 -6.64 5.63 -17.44
CA LYS A 66 -5.47 6.47 -17.74
C LYS A 66 -4.45 5.76 -18.64
N ALA A 67 -4.19 4.48 -18.39
CA ALA A 67 -3.29 3.69 -19.23
C ALA A 67 -3.80 3.56 -20.68
N ARG A 68 -5.11 3.36 -20.88
CA ARG A 68 -5.73 3.31 -22.20
C ARG A 68 -5.65 4.65 -22.92
N GLU A 69 -5.90 5.75 -22.22
CA GLU A 69 -5.77 7.11 -22.76
C GLU A 69 -4.34 7.40 -23.21
N ARG A 70 -3.35 7.10 -22.36
CA ARG A 70 -1.92 7.27 -22.72
C ARG A 70 -1.52 6.42 -23.93
N LYS A 71 -2.05 5.20 -24.04
CA LYS A 71 -1.81 4.34 -25.21
C LYS A 71 -2.39 4.97 -26.48
N ARG A 72 -3.65 5.42 -26.44
CA ARG A 72 -4.31 6.09 -27.58
C ARG A 72 -3.56 7.34 -28.01
N ALA A 73 -3.16 8.19 -27.06
CA ALA A 73 -2.40 9.39 -27.34
C ALA A 73 -1.05 9.07 -28.02
N ARG A 74 -0.36 8.02 -27.58
CA ARG A 74 0.90 7.58 -28.20
C ARG A 74 0.69 7.05 -29.62
N GLU A 75 -0.39 6.31 -29.86
CA GLU A 75 -0.74 5.81 -31.19
C GLU A 75 -1.09 6.96 -32.15
N GLN A 76 -1.86 7.94 -31.68
CA GLN A 76 -2.18 9.15 -32.44
C GLN A 76 -0.94 9.97 -32.78
N ALA A 77 -0.04 10.18 -31.81
CA ALA A 77 1.23 10.87 -32.05
C ALA A 77 2.09 10.13 -33.08
N ARG A 78 2.18 8.80 -32.99
CA ARG A 78 2.93 7.98 -33.97
C ARG A 78 2.33 8.07 -35.37
N ALA A 79 1.01 8.05 -35.49
CA ALA A 79 0.33 8.19 -36.77
C ALA A 79 0.59 9.57 -37.39
N ALA A 80 0.47 10.65 -36.62
CA ALA A 80 0.73 12.02 -37.09
C ALA A 80 2.17 12.20 -37.60
N SER A 81 3.16 11.61 -36.91
CA SER A 81 4.56 11.66 -37.35
C SER A 81 4.87 10.81 -38.59
N SER A 82 3.97 9.92 -39.00
CA SER A 82 4.14 9.09 -40.20
C SER A 82 3.52 9.68 -41.47
N THR A 83 2.81 10.81 -41.34
CA THR A 83 2.11 11.49 -42.45
C THR A 83 2.80 12.81 -42.85
N SER A 84 3.95 13.12 -42.22
CA SER A 84 4.84 14.26 -42.55
C SER A 84 6.14 13.72 -43.14
#